data_AF-A0A945S655-F1
#
_entry.id   AF-A0A945S655-F1
#
_cell.length_a   1.000
_cell.length_b   1.000
_cell.length_c   1.000
_cell.angle_alpha   90.00
_cell.angle_beta   90.00
_cell.angle_gamma   90.00
#
_symmetry.space_group_name_H-M   'P 1'
#
loop_
_entity.id
_entity.type
_entity.pdbx_description
1 polymer ?
#
loop_
_entity_poly.entity_id
_entity_poly.type
_entity_poly.pdbx_seq_one_letter_code
_entity_poly.pdbx_strand_id
1 'polypeptide(L)'
;MTTLARNDATPVPTYTTSDGTAFVPENAYPEWNWDTVQEYKMFGDNHLLTDDDVKRIAALSNFICIEKQHGKSDLGAAELGAKHETTRFKAINPDIKVLFYFNGAIPYAFTTYTKNFSPKQNKMTDQEKEDLLIFDAEKNEYYTSRNGSIYAYDILKPALRTWWSDTVGKAVRKTGTDGVFWDQMHGWAWLRPRKARQEVGKAHVKMQKLTRTAMGKDTILLCNNAAHNQEFIENCDAVMYEHYAPQHYRDNFQKYVDDWDQMLAVANAGKINVYRWGVNLRGTKYEAADRRAKIAEKNHAELAEIAKNRVTFPLACFLVGAQPYSYFMLSWGWGVNTGALVDFPEMKKPLGPPLGSYERQSEGKWVFTRRFKHADVWVDLEKEEGRITWKQSDSKADPR
;
A
#
# COMPACT_ATOMS: atom_id res chain seq x y z
N MET A 1 -37.17 41.79 0.06
CA MET A 1 -35.97 41.06 -0.40
C MET A 1 -35.75 39.94 0.59
N THR A 2 -36.19 38.74 0.22
CA THR A 2 -36.27 37.59 1.12
C THR A 2 -35.00 36.78 0.99
N THR A 3 -34.21 36.72 2.06
CA THR A 3 -33.02 35.91 2.19
C THR A 3 -33.45 34.44 2.29
N LEU A 4 -33.24 33.66 1.22
CA LEU A 4 -33.38 32.22 1.27
C LEU A 4 -32.10 31.62 1.83
N ALA A 5 -32.25 31.02 3.01
CA ALA A 5 -31.27 30.20 3.68
C ALA A 5 -30.75 29.09 2.74
N ARG A 6 -29.43 28.89 2.72
CA ARG A 6 -28.82 27.69 2.14
C ARG A 6 -29.25 26.51 3.00
N ASN A 7 -29.94 25.56 2.39
CA ASN A 7 -30.14 24.24 2.96
C ASN A 7 -28.77 23.59 3.16
N ASP A 8 -28.40 23.38 4.42
CA ASP A 8 -27.42 22.38 4.82
C ASP A 8 -28.00 21.01 4.50
N ALA A 9 -27.81 20.55 3.26
CA ALA A 9 -27.99 19.15 2.93
C ALA A 9 -26.77 18.41 3.51
N THR A 10 -26.96 17.69 4.61
CA THR A 10 -26.04 16.63 5.03
C THR A 10 -25.69 15.78 3.82
N PRO A 11 -24.41 15.65 3.43
CA PRO A 11 -24.03 14.81 2.30
C PRO A 11 -24.52 13.39 2.53
N VAL A 12 -25.29 12.85 1.59
CA VAL A 12 -25.66 11.43 1.58
C VAL A 12 -24.36 10.62 1.59
N PRO A 13 -24.20 9.61 2.47
CA PRO A 13 -23.05 8.73 2.40
C PRO A 13 -22.91 8.16 1.00
N THR A 14 -21.74 8.35 0.38
CA THR A 14 -21.56 8.02 -1.04
C THR A 14 -21.51 6.52 -1.27
N TYR A 15 -21.11 5.73 -0.26
CA TYR A 15 -21.01 4.28 -0.34
C TYR A 15 -21.46 3.61 0.97
N THR A 16 -21.68 2.30 0.88
CA THR A 16 -22.02 1.44 2.01
C THR A 16 -21.06 0.24 2.02
N THR A 17 -20.54 -0.12 3.18
CA THR A 17 -19.76 -1.35 3.36
C THR A 17 -20.67 -2.57 3.31
N SER A 18 -20.09 -3.77 3.25
CA SER A 18 -20.87 -5.00 3.07
C SER A 18 -21.79 -5.34 4.23
N ASP A 19 -21.55 -4.80 5.43
CA ASP A 19 -22.42 -4.97 6.61
C ASP A 19 -23.50 -3.88 6.75
N GLY A 20 -23.57 -2.92 5.81
CA GLY A 20 -24.53 -1.83 5.84
C GLY A 20 -24.01 -0.53 6.47
N THR A 21 -22.76 -0.49 6.95
CA THR A 21 -22.17 0.74 7.51
C THR A 21 -21.94 1.78 6.42
N ALA A 22 -22.29 3.04 6.72
CA ALA A 22 -22.05 4.17 5.83
C ALA A 22 -20.54 4.44 5.69
N PHE A 23 -20.06 4.61 4.46
CA PHE A 23 -18.71 5.06 4.16
C PHE A 23 -18.76 6.48 3.60
N VAL A 24 -18.09 7.41 4.27
CA VAL A 24 -17.94 8.81 3.82
C VAL A 24 -16.46 9.06 3.55
N PRO A 25 -16.06 9.26 2.28
CA PRO A 25 -14.66 9.54 1.98
C PRO A 25 -14.20 10.89 2.50
N GLU A 26 -12.93 10.96 2.91
CA GLU A 26 -12.28 12.24 3.18
C GLU A 26 -11.91 12.94 1.86
N ASN A 27 -11.92 14.29 1.84
CA ASN A 27 -11.56 15.08 0.64
C ASN A 27 -10.17 14.77 0.08
N ALA A 28 -9.26 14.29 0.93
CA ALA A 28 -7.91 13.91 0.54
C ALA A 28 -7.88 12.68 -0.38
N TYR A 29 -8.91 11.83 -0.33
CA TYR A 29 -8.87 10.50 -0.94
C TYR A 29 -8.92 10.60 -2.47
N PRO A 30 -8.37 9.60 -3.19
CA PRO A 30 -8.50 9.57 -4.64
C PRO A 30 -9.97 9.43 -5.04
N GLU A 31 -10.32 9.86 -6.25
CA GLU A 31 -11.62 9.51 -6.81
C GLU A 31 -11.77 7.98 -6.85
N TRP A 32 -12.97 7.49 -6.57
CA TRP A 32 -13.18 6.06 -6.44
C TRP A 32 -14.62 5.68 -6.79
N ASN A 33 -14.82 4.53 -7.41
CA ASN A 33 -16.15 3.98 -7.65
C ASN A 33 -16.08 2.45 -7.81
N TRP A 34 -17.27 1.86 -7.89
CA TRP A 34 -17.43 0.42 -8.11
C TRP A 34 -17.51 0.01 -9.59
N ASP A 35 -17.37 0.93 -10.55
CA ASP A 35 -17.59 0.60 -11.96
C ASP A 35 -16.65 -0.50 -12.42
N THR A 36 -15.38 -0.42 -11.99
CA THR A 36 -14.37 -1.45 -12.22
C THR A 36 -13.52 -1.69 -10.97
N VAL A 37 -12.61 -2.67 -11.03
CA VAL A 37 -11.63 -2.87 -9.96
C VAL A 37 -10.65 -1.70 -9.97
N GLN A 38 -10.53 -1.01 -8.84
CA GLN A 38 -9.59 0.10 -8.68
C GLN A 38 -8.19 -0.44 -8.36
N GLU A 39 -7.18 0.07 -9.04
CA GLU A 39 -5.80 -0.39 -8.89
C GLU A 39 -4.97 0.62 -8.09
N TYR A 40 -4.09 0.10 -7.22
CA TYR A 40 -2.99 0.86 -6.64
C TYR A 40 -1.70 0.48 -7.34
N LYS A 41 -0.86 1.47 -7.70
CA LYS A 41 0.45 1.20 -8.33
C LYS A 41 1.58 1.73 -7.45
N MET A 42 2.59 0.91 -7.22
CA MET A 42 3.77 1.31 -6.48
C MET A 42 5.03 0.85 -7.22
N PHE A 43 5.98 1.77 -7.39
CA PHE A 43 7.14 1.56 -8.25
C PHE A 43 8.31 2.44 -7.86
N GLY A 44 9.51 2.02 -8.24
CA GLY A 44 10.73 2.80 -8.18
C GLY A 44 11.74 2.33 -9.22
N ASP A 45 12.67 3.21 -9.54
CA ASP A 45 13.79 2.93 -10.44
C ASP A 45 14.90 3.91 -10.06
N ASN A 46 16.17 3.54 -10.11
CA ASN A 46 17.20 4.54 -9.83
C ASN A 46 17.17 5.69 -10.86
N HIS A 47 16.60 5.46 -12.04
CA HIS A 47 16.37 6.48 -13.07
C HIS A 47 14.93 7.02 -13.05
N LEU A 48 14.73 8.15 -13.73
CA LEU A 48 13.41 8.74 -13.95
C LEU A 48 12.58 7.93 -14.95
N LEU A 49 11.25 8.08 -14.87
CA LEU A 49 10.35 7.43 -15.81
C LEU A 49 10.45 8.01 -17.22
N THR A 50 10.26 7.19 -18.25
CA THR A 50 10.00 7.72 -19.60
C THR A 50 8.62 8.40 -19.67
N ASP A 51 8.36 9.20 -20.70
CA ASP A 51 7.03 9.80 -20.88
C ASP A 51 5.93 8.74 -21.05
N ASP A 52 6.26 7.63 -21.70
CA ASP A 52 5.33 6.53 -21.91
C ASP A 52 5.05 5.76 -20.61
N ASP A 53 6.03 5.60 -19.74
CA ASP A 53 5.82 5.02 -18.41
C ASP A 53 4.85 5.86 -17.57
N VAL A 54 5.03 7.19 -17.54
CA VAL A 54 4.13 8.09 -16.80
C VAL A 54 2.72 8.02 -17.36
N LYS A 55 2.54 8.13 -18.68
CA LYS A 55 1.22 8.02 -19.32
C LYS A 55 0.57 6.67 -19.03
N ARG A 56 1.33 5.59 -19.11
CA ARG A 56 0.84 4.23 -18.87
C ARG A 56 0.40 4.04 -17.42
N ILE A 57 1.21 4.45 -16.45
CA ILE A 57 0.85 4.34 -15.03
C ILE A 57 -0.37 5.21 -14.71
N ALA A 58 -0.42 6.45 -15.21
CA ALA A 58 -1.54 7.37 -14.99
C ALA A 58 -2.85 6.87 -15.60
N ALA A 59 -2.78 6.11 -16.71
CA ALA A 59 -3.95 5.50 -17.33
C ALA A 59 -4.44 4.24 -16.60
N LEU A 60 -3.59 3.61 -15.78
CA LEU A 60 -3.92 2.38 -15.04
C LEU A 60 -4.41 2.66 -13.62
N SER A 61 -4.06 3.81 -13.03
CA SER A 61 -4.40 4.10 -11.64
C SER A 61 -4.38 5.59 -11.35
N ASN A 62 -5.28 6.01 -10.46
CA ASN A 62 -5.31 7.34 -9.87
C ASN A 62 -4.76 7.36 -8.43
N PHE A 63 -4.20 6.25 -7.92
CA PHE A 63 -3.61 6.17 -6.60
C PHE A 63 -2.29 5.40 -6.63
N ILE A 64 -1.18 6.13 -6.47
CA ILE A 64 0.16 5.60 -6.71
C ILE A 64 1.14 5.92 -5.59
N CYS A 65 2.24 5.17 -5.52
CA CYS A 65 3.38 5.46 -4.64
C CYS A 65 4.73 5.33 -5.35
N ILE A 66 5.58 6.33 -5.11
CA ILE A 66 6.95 6.39 -5.60
C ILE A 66 7.90 5.85 -4.52
N GLU A 67 8.71 4.84 -4.88
CA GLU A 67 9.56 4.09 -3.96
C GLU A 67 10.87 4.78 -3.57
N LYS A 68 11.46 4.28 -2.48
CA LYS A 68 12.59 4.83 -1.70
C LYS A 68 13.84 5.27 -2.45
N GLN A 69 14.06 4.81 -3.67
CA GLN A 69 15.26 5.09 -4.45
C GLN A 69 14.97 5.80 -5.79
N HIS A 70 13.71 6.17 -6.03
CA HIS A 70 13.30 6.60 -7.36
C HIS A 70 14.07 7.83 -7.86
N GLY A 71 14.59 7.82 -9.09
CA GLY A 71 15.28 8.95 -9.72
C GLY A 71 16.61 9.35 -9.07
N LYS A 72 17.14 8.56 -8.12
CA LYS A 72 18.36 8.91 -7.39
C LYS A 72 19.61 9.01 -8.29
N SER A 73 19.73 8.20 -9.34
CA SER A 73 20.87 8.27 -10.27
C SER A 73 20.89 9.59 -11.04
N ASP A 74 19.71 10.08 -11.42
CA ASP A 74 19.59 11.24 -12.32
C ASP A 74 19.58 12.55 -11.53
N LEU A 75 18.93 12.57 -10.36
CA LEU A 75 18.73 13.78 -9.57
C LEU A 75 19.50 13.79 -8.24
N GLY A 76 20.21 12.71 -7.90
CA GLY A 76 21.07 12.59 -6.72
C GLY A 76 20.37 12.21 -5.42
N ALA A 77 19.04 12.35 -5.32
CA ALA A 77 18.27 11.97 -4.13
C ALA A 77 16.82 11.58 -4.46
N ALA A 78 16.26 10.63 -3.70
CA ALA A 78 14.96 10.04 -3.99
C ALA A 78 13.79 11.02 -3.84
N GLU A 79 13.84 11.98 -2.92
CA GLU A 79 12.80 13.01 -2.80
C GLU A 79 12.80 13.97 -4.00
N LEU A 80 13.94 14.13 -4.70
CA LEU A 80 13.98 14.92 -5.93
C LEU A 80 13.32 14.16 -7.09
N GLY A 81 13.54 12.84 -7.17
CA GLY A 81 12.80 11.96 -8.09
C GLY A 81 11.30 11.97 -7.82
N ALA A 82 10.90 11.85 -6.55
CA ALA A 82 9.49 11.93 -6.16
C ALA A 82 8.85 13.27 -6.56
N LYS A 83 9.54 14.39 -6.32
CA LYS A 83 9.07 15.72 -6.74
C LYS A 83 8.89 15.81 -8.26
N HIS A 84 9.88 15.32 -9.01
CA HIS A 84 9.86 15.33 -10.47
C HIS A 84 8.65 14.56 -11.01
N GLU A 85 8.48 13.30 -10.59
CA GLU A 85 7.39 12.46 -11.09
C GLU A 85 6.03 12.95 -10.62
N THR A 86 5.90 13.43 -9.38
CA THR A 86 4.62 14.00 -8.90
C THR A 86 4.15 15.12 -9.82
N THR A 87 5.06 16.01 -10.24
CA THR A 87 4.73 17.09 -11.19
C THR A 87 4.24 16.53 -12.53
N ARG A 88 4.87 15.47 -13.04
CA ARG A 88 4.52 14.85 -14.32
C ARG A 88 3.19 14.11 -14.27
N PHE A 89 2.92 13.37 -13.20
CA PHE A 89 1.63 12.70 -13.00
C PHE A 89 0.49 13.70 -12.87
N LYS A 90 0.67 14.76 -12.07
CA LYS A 90 -0.32 15.84 -11.90
C LYS A 90 -0.58 16.62 -13.19
N ALA A 91 0.40 16.71 -14.09
CA ALA A 91 0.20 17.33 -15.41
C ALA A 91 -0.70 16.48 -16.34
N ILE A 92 -0.76 15.17 -16.16
CA ILE A 92 -1.66 14.27 -16.91
C ILE A 92 -3.04 14.21 -16.26
N ASN A 93 -3.07 14.02 -14.94
CA ASN A 93 -4.27 13.92 -14.13
C ASN A 93 -4.06 14.73 -12.83
N PRO A 94 -4.61 15.95 -12.72
CA PRO A 94 -4.46 16.77 -11.51
C PRO A 94 -4.97 16.10 -10.22
N ASP A 95 -5.92 15.18 -10.35
CA ASP A 95 -6.59 14.52 -9.23
C ASP A 95 -5.93 13.20 -8.79
N ILE A 96 -4.94 12.70 -9.55
CA ILE A 96 -4.15 11.52 -9.15
C ILE A 96 -3.53 11.73 -7.77
N LYS A 97 -3.67 10.78 -6.86
CA LYS A 97 -3.01 10.83 -5.56
C LYS A 97 -1.67 10.13 -5.63
N VAL A 98 -0.61 10.86 -5.31
CA VAL A 98 0.78 10.38 -5.36
C VAL A 98 1.34 10.35 -3.95
N LEU A 99 1.75 9.16 -3.48
CA LEU A 99 2.45 9.00 -2.20
C LEU A 99 3.96 8.89 -2.40
N PHE A 100 4.72 9.30 -1.39
CA PHE A 100 6.14 9.02 -1.32
C PHE A 100 6.43 7.95 -0.26
N TYR A 101 7.30 6.99 -0.58
CA TYR A 101 7.70 5.96 0.36
C TYR A 101 8.61 6.51 1.48
N PHE A 102 8.32 6.13 2.73
CA PHE A 102 9.24 6.24 3.86
C PHE A 102 9.28 4.94 4.67
N ASN A 103 10.47 4.61 5.18
CA ASN A 103 10.66 3.47 6.05
C ASN A 103 10.73 3.91 7.52
N GLY A 104 9.96 3.28 8.40
CA GLY A 104 9.95 3.58 9.83
C GLY A 104 11.03 2.88 10.66
N ALA A 105 11.68 1.86 10.11
CA ALA A 105 12.61 0.99 10.84
C ALA A 105 14.06 1.10 10.34
N ILE A 106 14.23 1.51 9.08
CA ILE A 106 15.50 1.49 8.35
C ILE A 106 15.80 2.86 7.74
N PRO A 107 16.94 3.49 8.07
CA PRO A 107 17.42 4.71 7.44
C PRO A 107 18.11 4.43 6.10
N TYR A 108 17.34 4.13 5.04
CA TYR A 108 17.97 4.02 3.72
C TYR A 108 18.63 5.35 3.32
N ALA A 109 19.92 5.32 2.96
CA ALA A 109 20.70 6.48 2.55
C ALA A 109 20.41 6.94 1.11
N PHE A 110 19.11 7.09 0.77
CA PHE A 110 18.64 7.45 -0.56
C PHE A 110 18.10 8.87 -0.67
N THR A 111 17.76 9.51 0.45
CA THR A 111 17.29 10.91 0.49
C THR A 111 18.39 11.85 0.96
N THR A 112 18.26 13.16 0.73
CA THR A 112 19.20 14.12 1.36
C THR A 112 19.10 14.14 2.89
N TYR A 113 17.96 13.73 3.44
CA TYR A 113 17.72 13.66 4.89
C TYR A 113 18.49 12.53 5.57
N THR A 114 18.69 11.43 4.87
CA THR A 114 19.28 10.18 5.42
C THR A 114 20.59 9.79 4.75
N LYS A 115 21.13 10.59 3.82
CA LYS A 115 22.35 10.26 3.05
C LYS A 115 23.55 9.89 3.92
N ASN A 116 23.63 10.42 5.14
CA ASN A 116 24.71 10.15 6.08
C ASN A 116 24.45 8.93 6.99
N PHE A 117 23.26 8.33 6.95
CA PHE A 117 22.79 7.34 7.94
C PHE A 117 23.19 5.90 7.60
N SER A 118 24.36 5.73 6.98
CA SER A 118 24.89 4.43 6.60
C SER A 118 26.09 4.05 7.48
N PRO A 119 26.11 2.85 8.11
CA PRO A 119 27.26 2.37 8.86
C PRO A 119 28.54 2.38 8.03
N LYS A 120 28.45 2.02 6.74
CA LYS A 120 29.59 2.00 5.81
C LYS A 120 30.20 3.37 5.54
N GLN A 121 29.40 4.43 5.64
CA GLN A 121 29.90 5.79 5.45
C GLN A 121 30.43 6.38 6.75
N ASN A 122 29.88 5.94 7.89
CA ASN A 122 30.21 6.41 9.23
C ASN A 122 30.20 7.94 9.35
N LYS A 123 29.15 8.58 8.80
CA LYS A 123 28.99 10.04 8.78
C LYS A 123 27.96 10.59 9.78
N MET A 124 27.23 9.71 10.47
CA MET A 124 26.37 10.15 11.57
C MET A 124 27.23 10.56 12.77
N THR A 125 26.87 11.70 13.36
CA THR A 125 27.41 12.13 14.66
C THR A 125 26.98 11.18 15.77
N ASP A 126 27.71 11.19 16.89
CA ASP A 126 27.35 10.34 18.04
C ASP A 126 25.99 10.72 18.62
N GLN A 127 25.66 12.02 18.64
CA GLN A 127 24.34 12.49 19.05
C GLN A 127 23.22 11.98 18.13
N GLU A 128 23.39 12.01 16.80
CA GLU A 128 22.39 11.44 15.89
C GLU A 128 22.21 9.94 16.10
N LYS A 129 23.29 9.20 16.36
CA LYS A 129 23.18 7.77 16.66
C LYS A 129 22.44 7.55 17.99
N GLU A 130 22.78 8.32 19.02
CA GLU A 130 22.13 8.27 20.33
C GLU A 130 20.65 8.66 20.26
N ASP A 131 20.28 9.64 19.44
CA ASP A 131 18.90 10.12 19.35
C ASP A 131 18.00 9.21 18.52
N LEU A 132 18.57 8.54 17.51
CA LEU A 132 17.79 7.92 16.44
C LEU A 132 17.88 6.39 16.39
N LEU A 133 18.98 5.79 16.83
CA LEU A 133 19.29 4.40 16.54
C LEU A 133 19.13 3.46 17.74
N ILE A 134 18.91 2.18 17.46
CA ILE A 134 18.92 1.13 18.47
C ILE A 134 20.35 0.90 18.94
N PHE A 135 20.57 0.97 20.26
CA PHE A 135 21.82 0.58 20.89
C PHE A 135 21.69 -0.82 21.51
N ASP A 136 22.61 -1.72 21.17
CA ASP A 136 22.74 -3.07 21.74
C ASP A 136 23.72 -3.00 22.91
N ALA A 137 23.18 -3.00 24.13
CA ALA A 137 23.99 -2.87 25.35
C ALA A 137 24.85 -4.10 25.64
N GLU A 138 24.47 -5.29 25.15
CA GLU A 138 25.25 -6.52 25.36
C GLU A 138 26.52 -6.50 24.52
N LYS A 139 26.41 -5.99 23.29
CA LYS A 139 27.54 -5.86 22.35
C LYS A 139 28.27 -4.52 22.44
N ASN A 140 27.71 -3.57 23.19
CA ASN A 140 28.21 -2.20 23.30
C ASN A 140 28.37 -1.51 21.93
N GLU A 141 27.39 -1.72 21.03
CA GLU A 141 27.40 -1.17 19.67
C GLU A 141 25.99 -0.81 19.20
N TYR A 142 25.88 0.02 18.16
CA TYR A 142 24.59 0.29 17.52
C TYR A 142 24.16 -0.88 16.65
N TYR A 143 22.92 -1.33 16.81
CA TYR A 143 22.39 -2.47 16.06
C TYR A 143 22.39 -2.18 14.56
N THR A 144 22.81 -3.17 13.79
CA THR A 144 22.78 -3.14 12.33
C THR A 144 22.09 -4.38 11.77
N SER A 145 21.36 -4.21 10.67
CA SER A 145 20.73 -5.26 9.90
C SER A 145 21.49 -5.51 8.59
N ARG A 146 21.14 -6.61 7.91
CA ARG A 146 21.73 -7.00 6.61
C ARG A 146 23.26 -7.05 6.65
N ASN A 147 23.79 -7.82 7.60
CA ASN A 147 25.23 -8.06 7.77
C ASN A 147 26.03 -6.76 7.91
N GLY A 148 25.61 -5.88 8.85
CA GLY A 148 26.35 -4.65 9.14
C GLY A 148 26.12 -3.49 8.18
N SER A 149 25.28 -3.65 7.15
CA SER A 149 25.18 -2.65 6.09
C SER A 149 24.18 -1.52 6.35
N ILE A 150 23.27 -1.68 7.34
CA ILE A 150 22.15 -0.78 7.56
C ILE A 150 21.90 -0.62 9.06
N TYR A 151 21.82 0.61 9.58
CA TYR A 151 21.41 0.88 10.97
C TYR A 151 19.91 0.58 11.20
N ALA A 152 19.48 0.50 12.46
CA ALA A 152 18.07 0.38 12.82
C ALA A 152 17.61 1.60 13.62
N TYR A 153 16.49 2.19 13.21
CA TYR A 153 15.80 3.22 13.98
C TYR A 153 15.21 2.66 15.27
N ASP A 154 15.29 3.42 16.36
CA ASP A 154 14.66 3.07 17.64
C ASP A 154 13.39 3.89 17.88
N ILE A 155 12.23 3.35 17.47
CA ILE A 155 10.95 4.05 17.62
C ILE A 155 10.60 4.42 19.06
N LEU A 156 11.22 3.79 20.06
CA LEU A 156 11.00 4.15 21.47
C LEU A 156 11.64 5.51 21.83
N LYS A 157 12.58 6.02 21.03
CA LYS A 157 13.21 7.33 21.25
C LYS A 157 12.27 8.49 20.82
N PRO A 158 11.96 9.45 21.71
CA PRO A 158 11.17 10.63 21.36
C PRO A 158 11.80 11.49 20.26
N ALA A 159 13.14 11.61 20.27
CA ALA A 159 13.88 12.37 19.28
C ALA A 159 13.67 11.78 17.88
N LEU A 160 13.78 10.45 17.72
CA LEU A 160 13.46 9.80 16.46
C LEU A 160 12.03 10.09 15.98
N ARG A 161 11.02 9.90 16.83
CA ARG A 161 9.61 10.08 16.41
C ARG A 161 9.37 11.50 15.89
N THR A 162 9.93 12.49 16.59
CA THR A 162 9.83 13.91 16.19
C THR A 162 10.58 14.13 14.87
N TRP A 163 11.85 13.74 14.80
CA TRP A 163 12.69 13.91 13.62
C TRP A 163 12.09 13.26 12.37
N TRP A 164 11.60 12.02 12.49
CA TRP A 164 11.05 11.29 11.35
C TRP A 164 9.74 11.91 10.89
N SER A 165 8.83 12.24 11.80
CA SER A 165 7.56 12.90 11.44
C SER A 165 7.77 14.25 10.78
N ASP A 166 8.68 15.08 11.30
CA ASP A 166 9.03 16.38 10.71
C ASP A 166 9.68 16.22 9.33
N THR A 167 10.55 15.21 9.18
CA THR A 167 11.20 14.89 7.91
C THR A 167 10.18 14.46 6.86
N VAL A 168 9.24 13.58 7.22
CA VAL A 168 8.15 13.14 6.33
C VAL A 168 7.25 14.31 5.95
N GLY A 169 6.78 15.11 6.91
CA GLY A 169 5.96 16.29 6.63
C GLY A 169 6.66 17.30 5.72
N LYS A 170 7.95 17.54 5.96
CA LYS A 170 8.80 18.37 5.09
C LYS A 170 8.92 17.77 3.69
N ALA A 171 9.12 16.46 3.57
CA ALA A 171 9.23 15.79 2.28
C ALA A 171 7.94 15.95 1.49
N VAL A 172 6.79 15.59 2.06
CA VAL A 172 5.45 15.73 1.45
C VAL A 172 5.21 17.13 0.90
N ARG A 173 5.48 18.18 1.70
CA ARG A 173 5.35 19.57 1.25
C ARG A 173 6.31 19.95 0.11
N LYS A 174 7.55 19.45 0.15
CA LYS A 174 8.59 19.81 -0.83
C LYS A 174 8.44 19.07 -2.15
N THR A 175 7.96 17.84 -2.11
CA THR A 175 7.71 17.00 -3.29
C THR A 175 6.37 17.34 -3.94
N GLY A 176 5.41 17.87 -3.17
CA GLY A 176 4.05 18.10 -3.63
C GLY A 176 3.22 16.81 -3.71
N THR A 177 3.70 15.71 -3.11
CA THR A 177 2.95 14.46 -3.01
C THR A 177 1.75 14.63 -2.08
N ASP A 178 0.70 13.86 -2.32
CA ASP A 178 -0.55 13.90 -1.55
C ASP A 178 -0.44 13.12 -0.22
N GLY A 179 0.72 12.55 0.10
CA GLY A 179 0.94 11.83 1.35
C GLY A 179 2.14 10.92 1.36
N VAL A 180 2.13 9.96 2.29
CA VAL A 180 3.23 9.03 2.53
C VAL A 180 2.75 7.59 2.60
N PHE A 181 3.52 6.67 2.02
CA PHE A 181 3.46 5.24 2.33
C PHE A 181 4.50 4.95 3.42
N TRP A 182 4.03 4.54 4.60
CA TRP A 182 4.86 4.17 5.73
C TRP A 182 5.08 2.65 5.78
N ASP A 183 6.30 2.23 5.42
CA ASP A 183 6.75 0.85 5.48
C ASP A 183 7.47 0.47 6.80
N GLN A 184 7.55 -0.84 7.07
CA GLN A 184 8.23 -1.45 8.20
C GLN A 184 7.75 -0.92 9.57
N MET A 185 6.45 -0.99 9.81
CA MET A 185 5.81 -0.60 11.07
C MET A 185 6.00 -1.60 12.22
N HIS A 186 7.06 -2.42 12.17
CA HIS A 186 7.35 -3.43 13.19
C HIS A 186 8.20 -2.89 14.37
N GLY A 187 8.82 -1.71 14.20
CA GLY A 187 9.59 -1.03 15.26
C GLY A 187 10.70 -1.87 15.91
N TRP A 188 11.20 -2.89 15.19
CA TRP A 188 12.10 -3.94 15.68
C TRP A 188 11.64 -4.60 16.99
N ALA A 189 10.33 -4.80 17.18
CA ALA A 189 9.76 -5.28 18.43
C ALA A 189 10.33 -6.63 18.93
N TRP A 190 10.83 -7.50 18.03
CA TRP A 190 11.46 -8.76 18.43
C TRP A 190 12.82 -8.58 19.12
N LEU A 191 13.51 -7.45 18.91
CA LEU A 191 14.73 -7.07 19.63
C LEU A 191 14.45 -6.54 21.04
N ARG A 192 13.18 -6.50 21.46
CA ARG A 192 12.74 -5.94 22.74
C ARG A 192 12.23 -7.03 23.67
N PRO A 193 12.48 -6.92 25.00
CA PRO A 193 11.80 -7.74 25.99
C PRO A 193 10.28 -7.66 25.82
N ARG A 194 9.56 -8.75 26.12
CA ARG A 194 8.10 -8.84 25.91
C ARG A 194 7.33 -7.64 26.49
N LYS A 195 7.69 -7.19 27.68
CA LYS A 195 7.10 -6.03 28.36
C LYS A 195 7.23 -4.71 27.59
N ALA A 196 8.30 -4.55 26.80
CA ALA A 196 8.55 -3.34 26.02
C ALA A 196 7.93 -3.37 24.61
N ARG A 197 7.40 -4.53 24.16
CA ARG A 197 6.75 -4.63 22.84
C ARG A 197 5.45 -3.83 22.76
N GLN A 198 4.72 -3.72 23.87
CA GLN A 198 3.51 -2.88 23.93
C GLN A 198 3.85 -1.38 23.76
N GLU A 199 4.98 -0.94 24.29
CA GLU A 199 5.45 0.44 24.15
C GLU A 199 5.82 0.78 22.70
N VAL A 200 6.25 -0.21 21.90
CA VAL A 200 6.48 -0.03 20.45
C VAL A 200 5.17 0.34 19.74
N GLY A 201 4.05 -0.31 20.09
CA GLY A 201 2.73 0.04 19.56
C GLY A 201 2.32 1.47 19.90
N LYS A 202 2.41 1.84 21.19
CA LYS A 202 2.13 3.23 21.63
C LYS A 202 3.03 4.26 20.95
N ALA A 203 4.30 3.91 20.74
CA ALA A 203 5.25 4.77 20.04
C ALA A 203 4.88 4.96 18.55
N HIS A 204 4.41 3.91 17.87
CA HIS A 204 3.85 4.01 16.52
C HIS A 204 2.63 4.93 16.48
N VAL A 205 1.65 4.77 17.37
CA VAL A 205 0.46 5.66 17.44
C VAL A 205 0.87 7.11 17.64
N LYS A 206 1.80 7.37 18.57
CA LYS A 206 2.32 8.73 18.79
C LYS A 206 2.97 9.31 17.54
N MET A 207 3.75 8.50 16.84
CA MET A 207 4.43 8.90 15.62
C MET A 207 3.48 9.06 14.43
N GLN A 208 2.39 8.28 14.34
CA GLN A 208 1.30 8.52 13.37
C GLN A 208 0.67 9.90 13.59
N LYS A 209 0.31 10.22 14.84
CA LYS A 209 -0.27 11.54 15.20
C LYS A 209 0.66 12.71 14.87
N LEU A 210 1.94 12.58 15.21
CA LEU A 210 2.97 13.57 14.86
C LEU A 210 3.09 13.73 13.34
N THR A 211 3.12 12.61 12.61
CA THR A 211 3.28 12.63 11.15
C THR A 211 2.09 13.27 10.46
N ARG A 212 0.85 12.94 10.85
CA ARG A 212 -0.36 13.58 10.31
C ARG A 212 -0.36 15.09 10.56
N THR A 213 0.00 15.50 11.78
CA THR A 213 0.16 16.93 12.10
C THR A 213 1.22 17.58 11.22
N ALA A 214 2.36 16.91 11.04
CA ALA A 214 3.47 17.41 10.26
C ALA A 214 3.18 17.46 8.76
N MET A 215 2.40 16.53 8.18
CA MET A 215 2.03 16.55 6.76
C MET A 215 0.99 17.64 6.46
N GLY A 216 0.08 17.88 7.41
CA GLY A 216 -1.01 18.83 7.26
C GLY A 216 -2.33 18.16 6.88
N LYS A 217 -3.39 18.97 6.83
CA LYS A 217 -4.71 18.53 6.38
C LYS A 217 -4.66 18.11 4.91
N ASP A 218 -5.64 17.31 4.49
CA ASP A 218 -5.81 16.86 3.11
C ASP A 218 -4.64 16.03 2.57
N THR A 219 -4.01 15.23 3.44
CA THR A 219 -2.94 14.29 3.08
C THR A 219 -3.30 12.85 3.48
N ILE A 220 -2.65 11.87 2.84
CA ILE A 220 -2.89 10.44 3.08
C ILE A 220 -1.69 9.83 3.81
N LEU A 221 -1.93 9.28 5.00
CA LEU A 221 -1.02 8.36 5.67
C LEU A 221 -1.44 6.91 5.38
N LEU A 222 -0.73 6.24 4.46
CA LEU A 222 -0.91 4.81 4.17
C LEU A 222 0.08 3.97 4.98
N CYS A 223 -0.44 3.16 5.89
CA CYS A 223 0.34 2.37 6.84
C CYS A 223 0.42 0.89 6.42
N ASN A 224 1.65 0.35 6.27
CA ASN A 224 1.85 -1.04 5.87
C ASN A 224 1.57 -2.04 7.01
N ASN A 225 0.74 -3.05 6.75
CA ASN A 225 0.33 -4.14 7.65
C ASN A 225 -0.20 -3.67 9.02
N ALA A 226 -0.94 -2.56 9.05
CA ALA A 226 -1.38 -1.90 10.28
C ALA A 226 -2.75 -2.35 10.81
N ALA A 227 -3.54 -3.10 10.04
CA ALA A 227 -4.93 -3.41 10.36
C ALA A 227 -5.13 -4.36 11.56
N HIS A 228 -4.05 -4.98 12.06
CA HIS A 228 -4.09 -5.81 13.26
C HIS A 228 -4.26 -5.01 14.58
N ASN A 229 -4.23 -3.67 14.52
CA ASN A 229 -4.35 -2.80 15.69
C ASN A 229 -5.34 -1.65 15.40
N GLN A 230 -6.43 -1.62 16.17
CA GLN A 230 -7.47 -0.60 16.04
C GLN A 230 -6.93 0.83 16.21
N GLU A 231 -6.03 1.06 17.18
CA GLU A 231 -5.44 2.39 17.37
C GLU A 231 -4.59 2.82 16.16
N PHE A 232 -4.02 1.88 15.40
CA PHE A 232 -3.31 2.23 14.17
C PHE A 232 -4.28 2.69 13.09
N ILE A 233 -5.42 2.00 12.93
CA ILE A 233 -6.47 2.33 11.96
C ILE A 233 -7.02 3.74 12.24
N GLU A 234 -7.30 4.06 13.51
CA GLU A 234 -7.80 5.36 13.95
C GLU A 234 -6.84 6.52 13.65
N ASN A 235 -5.55 6.23 13.48
CA ASN A 235 -4.49 7.23 13.31
C ASN A 235 -3.82 7.19 11.93
N CYS A 236 -4.42 6.50 10.96
CA CYS A 236 -4.03 6.56 9.55
C CYS A 236 -5.24 6.84 8.64
N ASP A 237 -4.95 7.00 7.35
CA ASP A 237 -5.97 7.26 6.33
C ASP A 237 -6.17 6.03 5.43
N ALA A 238 -5.16 5.16 5.39
CA ALA A 238 -5.18 3.96 4.58
C ALA A 238 -4.33 2.84 5.22
N VAL A 239 -4.68 1.59 4.95
CA VAL A 239 -3.89 0.42 5.34
C VAL A 239 -3.55 -0.46 4.14
N MET A 240 -2.30 -0.91 4.06
CA MET A 240 -1.89 -1.93 3.09
C MET A 240 -1.79 -3.31 3.74
N TYR A 241 -2.27 -4.32 3.02
CA TYR A 241 -2.12 -5.74 3.32
C TYR A 241 -1.05 -6.30 2.38
N GLU A 242 0.17 -6.43 2.89
CA GLU A 242 1.31 -6.90 2.09
C GLU A 242 1.52 -8.41 2.26
N HIS A 243 1.17 -9.16 1.22
CA HIS A 243 1.27 -10.62 1.21
C HIS A 243 2.69 -11.07 0.81
N TYR A 244 3.70 -10.62 1.55
CA TYR A 244 5.12 -10.84 1.23
C TYR A 244 5.59 -12.29 1.44
N ALA A 245 4.89 -13.05 2.28
CA ALA A 245 5.17 -14.45 2.59
C ALA A 245 3.93 -15.32 2.32
N PRO A 246 3.61 -15.62 1.05
CA PRO A 246 2.39 -16.33 0.68
C PRO A 246 2.31 -17.73 1.29
N GLN A 247 3.43 -18.31 1.74
CA GLN A 247 3.42 -19.58 2.47
C GLN A 247 2.66 -19.48 3.80
N HIS A 248 2.74 -18.35 4.52
CA HIS A 248 1.99 -18.17 5.78
C HIS A 248 0.48 -18.31 5.60
N TYR A 249 -0.03 -17.94 4.43
CA TYR A 249 -1.44 -18.06 4.08
C TYR A 249 -1.84 -19.49 3.70
N ARG A 250 -0.91 -20.26 3.12
CA ARG A 250 -1.10 -21.67 2.79
C ARG A 250 -1.00 -22.58 4.01
N ASP A 251 -0.19 -22.18 4.99
CA ASP A 251 -0.07 -22.87 6.27
C ASP A 251 -1.25 -22.56 7.21
N ASN A 252 -1.95 -21.44 6.98
CA ASN A 252 -3.10 -21.03 7.77
C ASN A 252 -4.11 -20.21 6.93
N PHE A 253 -5.13 -20.87 6.40
CA PHE A 253 -6.15 -20.22 5.57
C PHE A 253 -7.00 -19.18 6.33
N GLN A 254 -7.07 -19.27 7.66
CA GLN A 254 -7.79 -18.26 8.47
C GLN A 254 -7.24 -16.85 8.25
N LYS A 255 -5.96 -16.72 7.86
CA LYS A 255 -5.35 -15.40 7.57
C LYS A 255 -6.05 -14.66 6.42
N TYR A 256 -6.61 -15.36 5.43
CA TYR A 256 -7.39 -14.70 4.38
C TYR A 256 -8.67 -14.09 4.95
N VAL A 257 -9.36 -14.84 5.82
CA VAL A 257 -10.59 -14.37 6.48
C VAL A 257 -10.27 -13.22 7.42
N ASP A 258 -9.18 -13.31 8.20
CA ASP A 258 -8.73 -12.23 9.09
C ASP A 258 -8.47 -10.94 8.29
N ASP A 259 -7.87 -11.04 7.10
CA ASP A 259 -7.65 -9.87 6.23
C ASP A 259 -8.99 -9.29 5.73
N TRP A 260 -9.98 -10.12 5.37
CA TRP A 260 -11.30 -9.66 4.95
C TRP A 260 -12.08 -8.97 6.07
N ASP A 261 -12.02 -9.53 7.28
CA ASP A 261 -12.61 -8.93 8.49
C ASP A 261 -11.93 -7.59 8.81
N GLN A 262 -10.60 -7.54 8.68
CA GLN A 262 -9.85 -6.31 8.82
C GLN A 262 -10.20 -5.27 7.75
N MET A 263 -10.36 -5.68 6.48
CA MET A 263 -10.76 -4.77 5.40
C MET A 263 -12.13 -4.15 5.68
N LEU A 264 -13.07 -4.93 6.22
CA LEU A 264 -14.35 -4.43 6.70
C LEU A 264 -14.18 -3.43 7.85
N ALA A 265 -13.39 -3.77 8.87
CA ALA A 265 -13.13 -2.87 10.00
C ALA A 265 -12.48 -1.53 9.58
N VAL A 266 -11.50 -1.59 8.68
CA VAL A 266 -10.83 -0.41 8.10
C VAL A 266 -11.82 0.45 7.30
N ALA A 267 -12.67 -0.17 6.48
CA ALA A 267 -13.68 0.55 5.72
C ALA A 267 -14.77 1.15 6.63
N ASN A 268 -15.21 0.42 7.67
CA ASN A 268 -16.16 0.93 8.66
C ASN A 268 -15.60 2.14 9.43
N ALA A 269 -14.27 2.24 9.55
CA ALA A 269 -13.59 3.42 10.08
C ALA A 269 -13.41 4.56 9.05
N GLY A 270 -13.98 4.42 7.85
CA GLY A 270 -13.90 5.39 6.75
C GLY A 270 -12.54 5.42 6.07
N LYS A 271 -11.72 4.36 6.17
CA LYS A 271 -10.32 4.33 5.72
C LYS A 271 -10.13 3.49 4.44
N ILE A 272 -9.07 3.76 3.71
CA ILE A 272 -8.73 3.09 2.45
C ILE A 272 -8.06 1.73 2.70
N ASN A 273 -8.41 0.73 1.90
CA ASN A 273 -7.76 -0.58 1.88
C ASN A 273 -6.87 -0.75 0.63
N VAL A 274 -5.62 -1.18 0.79
CA VAL A 274 -4.73 -1.55 -0.33
C VAL A 274 -4.31 -3.00 -0.20
N TYR A 275 -4.81 -3.86 -1.09
CA TYR A 275 -4.55 -5.29 -1.06
C TYR A 275 -3.46 -5.66 -2.07
N ARG A 276 -2.24 -5.87 -1.56
CA ARG A 276 -1.06 -6.12 -2.41
C ARG A 276 -0.70 -7.60 -2.40
N TRP A 277 -0.71 -8.23 -3.56
CA TRP A 277 -0.33 -9.63 -3.75
C TRP A 277 0.94 -9.79 -4.60
N GLY A 278 1.71 -10.83 -4.27
CA GLY A 278 2.87 -11.27 -5.05
C GLY A 278 2.48 -12.24 -6.15
N VAL A 279 3.02 -12.13 -7.37
CA VAL A 279 2.77 -13.14 -8.41
C VAL A 279 3.17 -14.53 -7.91
N ASN A 280 2.25 -15.50 -8.01
CA ASN A 280 2.59 -16.89 -7.74
C ASN A 280 3.53 -17.39 -8.85
N LEU A 281 4.77 -17.76 -8.51
CA LEU A 281 5.79 -18.22 -9.45
C LEU A 281 6.02 -19.73 -9.40
N ARG A 282 5.21 -20.51 -8.66
CA ARG A 282 5.35 -21.97 -8.55
C ARG A 282 5.32 -22.66 -9.90
N GLY A 283 6.19 -23.64 -10.11
CA GLY A 283 6.32 -24.37 -11.37
C GLY A 283 6.91 -23.56 -12.52
N THR A 284 7.42 -22.34 -12.27
CA THR A 284 8.14 -21.53 -13.28
C THR A 284 9.63 -21.55 -12.98
N LYS A 285 10.47 -21.20 -13.96
CA LYS A 285 11.93 -21.03 -13.73
C LYS A 285 12.26 -19.94 -12.70
N TYR A 286 11.29 -19.10 -12.33
CA TYR A 286 11.47 -18.02 -11.36
C TYR A 286 11.13 -18.41 -9.92
N GLU A 287 10.57 -19.60 -9.66
CA GLU A 287 10.16 -20.03 -8.31
C GLU A 287 11.33 -19.88 -7.31
N ALA A 288 12.43 -20.56 -7.59
CA ALA A 288 13.64 -20.55 -6.78
C ALA A 288 14.66 -19.47 -7.20
N ALA A 289 14.32 -18.63 -8.19
CA ALA A 289 15.24 -17.62 -8.67
C ALA A 289 15.48 -16.53 -7.62
N ASP A 290 16.69 -15.98 -7.60
CA ASP A 290 17.03 -14.87 -6.73
C ASP A 290 16.25 -13.59 -7.11
N ARG A 291 16.31 -12.61 -6.22
CA ARG A 291 15.62 -11.33 -6.42
C ARG A 291 16.11 -10.59 -7.67
N ARG A 292 17.40 -10.67 -8.03
CA ARG A 292 17.95 -9.96 -9.20
C ARG A 292 17.33 -10.47 -10.50
N ALA A 293 17.17 -11.79 -10.61
CA ALA A 293 16.49 -12.40 -11.75
C ALA A 293 15.03 -11.92 -11.86
N LYS A 294 14.30 -11.84 -10.74
CA LYS A 294 12.89 -11.43 -10.70
C LYS A 294 12.68 -9.95 -11.06
N ILE A 295 13.66 -9.08 -10.78
CA ILE A 295 13.55 -7.63 -11.08
C ILE A 295 14.26 -7.21 -12.37
N ALA A 296 14.95 -8.12 -13.06
CA ALA A 296 15.67 -7.80 -14.28
C ALA A 296 14.68 -7.44 -15.41
N GLU A 297 14.90 -6.30 -16.05
CA GLU A 297 14.08 -5.79 -17.14
C GLU A 297 13.87 -6.81 -18.27
N LYS A 298 14.92 -7.53 -18.68
CA LYS A 298 14.84 -8.59 -19.70
C LYS A 298 13.82 -9.70 -19.41
N ASN A 299 13.47 -9.90 -18.13
CA ASN A 299 12.49 -10.91 -17.70
C ASN A 299 11.08 -10.33 -17.53
N HIS A 300 10.91 -9.01 -17.68
CA HIS A 300 9.65 -8.32 -17.45
C HIS A 300 8.51 -8.90 -18.29
N ALA A 301 8.71 -9.05 -19.59
CA ALA A 301 7.67 -9.53 -20.50
C ALA A 301 7.16 -10.93 -20.11
N GLU A 302 8.06 -11.86 -19.79
CA GLU A 302 7.70 -13.22 -19.37
C GLU A 302 7.00 -13.24 -18.00
N LEU A 303 7.50 -12.47 -17.03
CA LEU A 303 6.88 -12.36 -15.72
C LEU A 303 5.52 -11.66 -15.77
N ALA A 304 5.35 -10.66 -16.64
CA ALA A 304 4.07 -10.01 -16.89
C ALA A 304 3.04 -10.99 -17.49
N GLU A 305 3.48 -11.86 -18.40
CA GLU A 305 2.61 -12.89 -18.96
C GLU A 305 2.22 -13.95 -17.92
N ILE A 306 3.17 -14.37 -17.07
CA ILE A 306 2.85 -15.24 -15.92
C ILE A 306 1.85 -14.55 -14.98
N ALA A 307 2.05 -13.25 -14.70
CA ALA A 307 1.16 -12.49 -13.83
C ALA A 307 -0.26 -12.42 -14.38
N LYS A 308 -0.43 -12.12 -15.68
CA LYS A 308 -1.75 -12.10 -16.35
C LYS A 308 -2.43 -13.46 -16.28
N ASN A 309 -1.69 -14.55 -16.52
CA ASN A 309 -2.25 -15.90 -16.45
C ASN A 309 -2.59 -16.37 -15.02
N ARG A 310 -2.08 -15.69 -13.99
CA ARG A 310 -2.26 -16.06 -12.57
C ARG A 310 -2.96 -15.02 -11.72
N VAL A 311 -3.50 -13.95 -12.32
CA VAL A 311 -4.17 -12.86 -11.60
C VAL A 311 -5.49 -13.29 -10.96
N THR A 312 -6.16 -14.31 -11.51
CA THR A 312 -7.53 -14.68 -11.12
C THR A 312 -7.66 -15.05 -9.64
N PHE A 313 -6.77 -15.88 -9.10
CA PHE A 313 -6.83 -16.25 -7.68
C PHE A 313 -6.66 -15.05 -6.73
N PRO A 314 -5.56 -14.26 -6.80
CA PRO A 314 -5.40 -13.12 -5.90
C PRO A 314 -6.47 -12.04 -6.10
N LEU A 315 -6.96 -11.84 -7.33
CA LEU A 315 -8.07 -10.93 -7.57
C LEU A 315 -9.36 -11.45 -6.93
N ALA A 316 -9.64 -12.75 -7.00
CA ALA A 316 -10.80 -13.34 -6.33
C ALA A 316 -10.70 -13.18 -4.80
N CYS A 317 -9.54 -13.45 -4.19
CA CYS A 317 -9.30 -13.20 -2.77
C CYS A 317 -9.54 -11.73 -2.38
N PHE A 318 -9.04 -10.79 -3.19
CA PHE A 318 -9.30 -9.36 -3.00
C PHE A 318 -10.80 -9.05 -3.06
N LEU A 319 -11.50 -9.50 -4.10
CA LEU A 319 -12.91 -9.20 -4.31
C LEU A 319 -13.79 -9.81 -3.21
N VAL A 320 -13.44 -10.95 -2.64
CA VAL A 320 -14.15 -11.51 -1.47
C VAL A 320 -14.11 -10.53 -0.29
N GLY A 321 -12.99 -9.86 -0.04
CA GLY A 321 -12.84 -8.87 1.05
C GLY A 321 -13.18 -7.42 0.67
N ALA A 322 -13.26 -7.08 -0.61
CA ALA A 322 -13.34 -5.69 -1.08
C ALA A 322 -14.48 -4.86 -0.46
N GLN A 323 -14.14 -3.67 0.02
CA GLN A 323 -15.07 -2.68 0.57
C GLN A 323 -14.99 -1.38 -0.24
N PRO A 324 -15.85 -0.37 0.01
CA PRO A 324 -15.60 0.97 -0.50
C PRO A 324 -14.15 1.40 -0.26
N TYR A 325 -13.56 2.10 -1.25
CA TYR A 325 -12.16 2.54 -1.21
C TYR A 325 -11.14 1.40 -1.03
N SER A 326 -11.41 0.24 -1.65
CA SER A 326 -10.42 -0.84 -1.75
C SER A 326 -9.70 -0.79 -3.10
N TYR A 327 -8.38 -0.97 -3.07
CA TYR A 327 -7.50 -0.99 -4.24
C TYR A 327 -6.72 -2.31 -4.30
N PHE A 328 -6.63 -2.87 -5.50
CA PHE A 328 -5.85 -4.07 -5.75
C PHE A 328 -4.46 -3.74 -6.33
N MET A 329 -3.45 -4.51 -5.95
CA MET A 329 -2.12 -4.42 -6.55
C MET A 329 -1.51 -5.81 -6.72
N LEU A 330 -1.25 -6.22 -7.97
CA LEU A 330 -0.46 -7.41 -8.28
C LEU A 330 0.93 -7.00 -8.79
N SER A 331 1.98 -7.52 -8.14
CA SER A 331 3.38 -7.22 -8.50
C SER A 331 4.30 -8.38 -8.12
N TRP A 332 5.53 -8.37 -8.61
CA TRP A 332 6.59 -9.32 -8.19
C TRP A 332 7.84 -8.59 -7.67
N GLY A 333 7.68 -7.31 -7.35
CA GLY A 333 8.72 -6.45 -6.83
C GLY A 333 8.16 -5.05 -6.59
N TRP A 334 9.09 -4.11 -6.48
CA TRP A 334 8.82 -2.69 -6.22
C TRP A 334 9.41 -1.79 -7.30
N GLY A 335 9.85 -2.39 -8.41
CA GLY A 335 10.39 -1.72 -9.58
C GLY A 335 9.30 -1.34 -10.58
N VAL A 336 9.59 -0.39 -11.45
CA VAL A 336 8.74 -0.02 -12.60
C VAL A 336 8.40 -1.27 -13.43
N ASN A 337 9.42 -2.07 -13.75
CA ASN A 337 9.31 -3.32 -14.50
C ASN A 337 8.85 -4.53 -13.65
N THR A 338 8.21 -4.33 -12.50
CA THR A 338 7.76 -5.45 -11.65
C THR A 338 6.27 -5.47 -11.35
N GLY A 339 5.47 -4.91 -12.25
CA GLY A 339 4.00 -4.94 -12.20
C GLY A 339 3.35 -3.58 -12.43
N ALA A 340 4.07 -2.48 -12.19
CA ALA A 340 3.50 -1.13 -12.28
C ALA A 340 3.05 -0.76 -13.69
N LEU A 341 3.78 -1.25 -14.70
CA LEU A 341 3.42 -1.07 -16.10
C LEU A 341 2.40 -2.09 -16.61
N VAL A 342 2.05 -3.14 -15.85
CA VAL A 342 1.21 -4.22 -16.38
C VAL A 342 -0.26 -3.80 -16.36
N ASP A 343 -0.89 -3.95 -17.53
CA ASP A 343 -2.34 -3.81 -17.73
C ASP A 343 -2.98 -5.19 -17.59
N PHE A 344 -3.94 -5.30 -16.67
CA PHE A 344 -4.71 -6.51 -16.40
C PHE A 344 -6.14 -6.30 -16.93
N PRO A 345 -6.54 -6.94 -18.05
CA PRO A 345 -7.85 -6.72 -18.66
C PRO A 345 -9.03 -6.96 -17.71
N GLU A 346 -8.87 -7.82 -16.71
CA GLU A 346 -9.84 -8.07 -15.64
C GLU A 346 -10.20 -6.81 -14.86
N MET A 347 -9.25 -5.89 -14.68
CA MET A 347 -9.46 -4.66 -13.90
C MET A 347 -10.35 -3.64 -14.62
N LYS A 348 -10.59 -3.85 -15.93
CA LYS A 348 -11.42 -2.98 -16.77
C LYS A 348 -12.84 -3.52 -16.97
N LYS A 349 -13.14 -4.71 -16.42
CA LYS A 349 -14.46 -5.31 -16.55
C LYS A 349 -15.46 -4.65 -15.58
N PRO A 350 -16.73 -4.49 -15.97
CA PRO A 350 -17.75 -3.97 -15.07
C PRO A 350 -17.86 -4.83 -13.80
N LEU A 351 -17.79 -4.19 -12.63
CA LEU A 351 -17.92 -4.85 -11.33
C LEU A 351 -19.25 -4.48 -10.66
N GLY A 352 -19.48 -3.19 -10.44
CA GLY A 352 -20.58 -2.62 -9.67
C GLY A 352 -20.50 -2.96 -8.17
N PRO A 353 -21.38 -2.38 -7.33
CA PRO A 353 -21.31 -2.58 -5.88
C PRO A 353 -21.56 -4.05 -5.49
N PRO A 354 -21.02 -4.50 -4.34
CA PRO A 354 -21.34 -5.81 -3.78
C PRO A 354 -22.82 -5.88 -3.41
N LEU A 355 -23.43 -7.05 -3.59
CA LEU A 355 -24.82 -7.32 -3.21
C LEU A 355 -24.96 -7.77 -1.75
N GLY A 356 -23.85 -7.84 -1.01
CA GLY A 356 -23.77 -8.23 0.39
C GLY A 356 -22.35 -8.63 0.80
N SER A 357 -22.24 -9.14 2.04
CA SER A 357 -21.04 -9.80 2.55
C SER A 357 -20.73 -11.09 1.78
N TYR A 358 -19.51 -11.59 1.93
CA TYR A 358 -19.18 -12.91 1.41
C TYR A 358 -19.90 -14.01 2.22
N GLU A 359 -20.06 -15.17 1.59
CA GLU A 359 -20.64 -16.37 2.18
C GLU A 359 -19.60 -17.49 2.17
N ARG A 360 -19.53 -18.26 3.25
CA ARG A 360 -18.76 -19.51 3.31
C ARG A 360 -19.70 -20.65 2.95
N GLN A 361 -19.35 -21.45 1.92
CA GLN A 361 -20.28 -22.45 1.39
C GLN A 361 -20.68 -23.53 2.40
N SER A 362 -19.75 -23.94 3.27
CA SER A 362 -20.06 -24.84 4.38
C SER A 362 -19.04 -24.69 5.50
N GLU A 363 -19.48 -24.96 6.72
CA GLU A 363 -18.58 -25.14 7.86
C GLU A 363 -17.55 -26.25 7.54
N GLY A 364 -16.28 -26.00 7.83
CA GLY A 364 -15.17 -26.93 7.53
C GLY A 364 -14.56 -26.86 6.12
N LYS A 365 -15.15 -26.14 5.15
CA LYS A 365 -14.51 -25.90 3.83
C LYS A 365 -13.97 -24.49 3.71
N TRP A 366 -12.85 -24.28 3.04
CA TRP A 366 -12.30 -22.95 2.79
C TRP A 366 -12.74 -22.38 1.43
N VAL A 367 -14.04 -22.51 1.17
CA VAL A 367 -14.66 -22.07 -0.09
C VAL A 367 -15.60 -20.92 0.18
N PHE A 368 -15.36 -19.79 -0.48
CA PHE A 368 -16.08 -18.54 -0.27
C PHE A 368 -16.64 -18.00 -1.58
N THR A 369 -17.79 -17.35 -1.48
CA THR A 369 -18.45 -16.69 -2.60
C THR A 369 -18.82 -15.27 -2.25
N ARG A 370 -18.77 -14.38 -3.25
CA ARG A 370 -19.30 -13.03 -3.12
C ARG A 370 -19.91 -12.57 -4.44
N ARG A 371 -21.03 -11.86 -4.37
CA ARG A 371 -21.74 -11.35 -5.54
C ARG A 371 -21.62 -9.85 -5.63
N PHE A 372 -21.34 -9.36 -6.82
CA PHE A 372 -21.39 -7.98 -7.23
C PHE A 372 -22.47 -7.83 -8.30
N LYS A 373 -22.86 -6.58 -8.56
CA LYS A 373 -23.85 -6.27 -9.60
C LYS A 373 -23.52 -6.93 -10.94
N HIS A 374 -22.25 -6.92 -11.35
CA HIS A 374 -21.79 -7.42 -12.64
C HIS A 374 -20.78 -8.58 -12.56
N ALA A 375 -20.54 -9.16 -11.38
CA ALA A 375 -19.65 -10.30 -11.24
C ALA A 375 -20.09 -11.24 -10.12
N ASP A 376 -19.84 -12.54 -10.29
CA ASP A 376 -19.91 -13.53 -9.21
C ASP A 376 -18.52 -14.09 -8.96
N VAL A 377 -18.08 -14.03 -7.71
CA VAL A 377 -16.74 -14.43 -7.26
C VAL A 377 -16.86 -15.71 -6.46
N TRP A 378 -15.96 -16.64 -6.74
CA TRP A 378 -15.77 -17.89 -6.01
C TRP A 378 -14.28 -18.11 -5.77
N VAL A 379 -13.91 -18.53 -4.57
CA VAL A 379 -12.53 -18.88 -4.22
C VAL A 379 -12.49 -20.14 -3.37
N ASP A 380 -11.54 -21.03 -3.67
CA ASP A 380 -11.16 -22.18 -2.86
C ASP A 380 -9.72 -21.97 -2.40
N LEU A 381 -9.56 -21.66 -1.11
CA LEU A 381 -8.25 -21.33 -0.55
C LEU A 381 -7.34 -22.56 -0.40
N GLU A 382 -7.93 -23.75 -0.21
CA GLU A 382 -7.17 -25.01 -0.10
C GLU A 382 -6.48 -25.35 -1.42
N LYS A 383 -7.17 -25.10 -2.53
CA LYS A 383 -6.64 -25.37 -3.89
C LYS A 383 -5.90 -24.19 -4.50
N GLU A 384 -5.95 -23.01 -3.87
CA GLU A 384 -5.45 -21.76 -4.46
C GLU A 384 -6.13 -21.46 -5.81
N GLU A 385 -7.44 -21.73 -5.90
CA GLU A 385 -8.25 -21.57 -7.11
C GLU A 385 -9.25 -20.42 -6.95
N GLY A 386 -9.31 -19.56 -7.96
CA GLY A 386 -10.27 -18.46 -8.03
C GLY A 386 -11.05 -18.49 -9.33
N ARG A 387 -12.33 -18.14 -9.27
CA ARG A 387 -13.18 -17.96 -10.44
C ARG A 387 -13.96 -16.67 -10.30
N ILE A 388 -13.89 -15.84 -11.34
CA ILE A 388 -14.69 -14.62 -11.44
C ILE A 388 -15.53 -14.73 -12.70
N THR A 389 -16.84 -14.88 -12.51
CA THR A 389 -17.82 -14.94 -13.59
C THR A 389 -18.36 -13.54 -13.82
N TRP A 390 -17.84 -12.86 -14.84
CA TRP A 390 -18.30 -11.54 -15.25
C TRP A 390 -19.62 -11.68 -16.00
N LYS A 391 -20.67 -11.01 -15.50
CA LYS A 391 -21.98 -10.94 -16.14
C LYS A 391 -21.83 -10.02 -17.34
N GLN A 392 -22.31 -10.43 -18.52
CA GLN A 392 -22.35 -9.53 -19.66
C GLN A 392 -23.12 -8.28 -19.25
N SER A 393 -22.57 -7.10 -19.54
CA SER A 393 -23.40 -5.91 -19.59
C SER A 393 -24.50 -6.20 -20.59
N ASP A 394 -25.77 -6.02 -20.22
CA ASP A 394 -26.87 -6.01 -21.19
C ASP A 394 -26.66 -4.80 -22.13
N SER A 395 -25.74 -4.92 -23.07
CA SER A 395 -25.57 -4.00 -24.19
C SER A 395 -26.51 -4.41 -25.31
N LYS A 396 -27.82 -4.48 -25.01
CA LYS A 396 -28.88 -4.50 -26.03
C LYS A 396 -30.15 -3.84 -25.49
N ALA A 397 -30.28 -2.55 -25.74
CA ALA A 397 -31.53 -1.95 -26.18
C ALA A 397 -31.20 -0.63 -26.90
N ASP A 398 -30.76 -0.73 -28.15
CA ASP A 398 -31.12 0.30 -29.13
C ASP A 398 -32.36 -0.23 -29.86
N PRO A 399 -33.57 0.26 -29.53
CA PRO A 399 -34.77 -0.07 -30.27
C PRO A 399 -35.02 0.98 -31.36
N ARG A 400 -34.58 0.63 -32.57
CA ARG A 400 -35.02 1.13 -33.89
C ARG A 400 -34.43 2.44 -34.39
#